data_AF-A0A2K8VD91-F1
#
_entry.id   AF-A0A2K8VD91-F1
#
_cell.length_a   1.000
_cell.length_b   1.000
_cell.length_c   1.000
_cell.angle_alpha   90.00
_cell.angle_beta   90.00
_cell.angle_gamma   90.00
#
_symmetry.space_group_name_H-M   'P 1'
#
loop_
_entity.id
_entity.type
_entity.pdbx_description
1 polymer ?
#
loop_
_entity_poly.entity_id
_entity_poly.type
_entity_poly.pdbx_seq_one_letter_code
_entity_poly.pdbx_strand_id
1 'polypeptide(L)'
;MKILKNLLIIIGVFALSACSNNDEKNIDNIEDKDLSEVMQGFQEKINNIEIPNGLANSSDTNAQTTATYINLVKNYGLVFSAFFNVPTDATAQKSNQISKKSTTSNSQTYTWSDGQSTINYTVTELVDRYTFSYTIESPSYSGKVMDGFSLKDESLAELNMYDMGGTSLTMKWTYINGTATLDLKDSNGSQYILIVNSDNSGILEIIEDNTLTVKCTWNASGNGTLINYETGETFSW
;
A
#
# COMPACT_ATOMS: atom_id res chain seq x y z
N MET A 1 50.26 -9.98 52.99
CA MET A 1 50.27 -11.31 53.62
C MET A 1 49.28 -11.30 54.78
N LYS A 2 48.29 -12.21 54.71
CA LYS A 2 47.46 -12.77 55.81
C LYS A 2 46.55 -11.83 56.62
N ILE A 3 45.23 -11.93 56.40
CA ILE A 3 44.23 -12.73 57.16
C ILE A 3 43.62 -11.90 58.30
N LEU A 4 42.31 -11.68 58.23
CA LEU A 4 41.31 -11.89 59.31
C LEU A 4 39.93 -11.74 58.63
N LYS A 5 39.25 -12.83 58.23
CA LYS A 5 38.29 -13.58 59.06
C LYS A 5 37.60 -12.70 60.11
N ASN A 6 36.43 -12.17 59.77
CA ASN A 6 35.29 -12.30 60.67
C ASN A 6 33.97 -12.34 59.91
N LEU A 7 33.23 -13.37 60.31
CA LEU A 7 31.90 -13.78 59.93
C LEU A 7 30.90 -12.77 60.51
N LEU A 8 29.96 -12.26 59.72
CA LEU A 8 28.70 -11.73 60.23
C LEU A 8 27.60 -12.03 59.23
N ILE A 9 26.85 -13.07 59.58
CA ILE A 9 25.62 -13.50 58.94
C ILE A 9 24.57 -12.43 59.25
N ILE A 10 24.06 -11.74 58.23
CA ILE A 10 22.83 -10.97 58.32
C ILE A 10 21.80 -11.67 57.44
N ILE A 11 20.89 -12.34 58.14
CA ILE A 11 19.64 -12.86 57.61
C ILE A 11 18.75 -11.65 57.30
N GLY A 12 18.68 -11.28 56.02
CA GLY A 12 17.73 -10.31 55.51
C GLY A 12 16.44 -11.01 55.10
N VAL A 13 15.48 -11.05 56.02
CA VAL A 13 14.08 -11.39 55.71
C VAL A 13 13.54 -10.31 54.77
N PHE A 14 13.49 -10.60 53.47
CA PHE A 14 12.60 -9.86 52.57
C PHE A 14 11.19 -10.37 52.80
N ALA A 15 10.47 -9.66 53.67
CA ALA A 15 9.04 -9.76 53.77
C ALA A 15 8.42 -9.44 52.40
N LEU A 16 7.68 -10.40 51.88
CA LEU A 16 6.69 -10.21 50.82
C LEU A 16 5.60 -9.28 51.37
N SER A 17 5.79 -7.98 51.23
CA SER A 17 4.68 -7.02 51.27
C SER A 17 4.14 -6.87 49.86
N ALA A 18 3.06 -7.60 49.61
CA ALA A 18 2.09 -7.28 48.59
C ALA A 18 1.65 -5.82 48.77
N CYS A 19 2.08 -4.94 47.86
CA CYS A 19 1.27 -3.81 47.45
C CYS A 19 0.71 -4.16 46.08
N SER A 20 -0.57 -4.54 46.07
CA SER A 20 -1.41 -4.41 44.90
C SER A 20 -1.52 -2.92 44.55
N ASN A 21 -0.53 -2.38 43.85
CA ASN A 21 -0.81 -1.23 43.02
C ASN A 21 -1.46 -1.78 41.76
N ASN A 22 -2.78 -1.76 41.77
CA ASN A 22 -3.57 -1.57 40.56
C ASN A 22 -3.11 -0.24 39.93
N ASP A 23 -1.95 -0.27 39.28
CA ASP A 23 -1.71 0.63 38.17
C ASP A 23 -2.50 0.03 36.99
N GLU A 24 -3.83 0.12 37.09
CA GLU A 24 -4.64 0.31 35.89
C GLU A 24 -4.07 1.57 35.26
N LYS A 25 -3.07 1.37 34.39
CA LYS A 25 -2.73 2.38 33.40
C LYS A 25 -4.04 2.64 32.70
N ASN A 26 -4.64 3.79 33.00
CA ASN A 26 -5.67 4.42 32.21
C ASN A 26 -5.28 4.22 30.74
N ILE A 27 -5.96 3.29 30.08
CA ILE A 27 -6.05 3.23 28.62
C ILE A 27 -7.07 4.32 28.27
N ASP A 28 -6.78 5.55 28.69
CA ASP A 28 -7.58 6.72 28.36
C ASP A 28 -7.03 7.26 27.04
N ASN A 29 -7.96 7.33 26.09
CA ASN A 29 -7.87 7.97 24.79
C ASN A 29 -7.02 7.23 23.76
N ILE A 30 -7.55 6.09 23.32
CA ILE A 30 -7.60 5.89 21.87
C ILE A 30 -8.44 7.06 21.36
N GLU A 31 -7.79 8.05 20.75
CA GLU A 31 -8.52 9.11 20.03
C GLU A 31 -9.51 8.44 19.10
N ASP A 32 -10.76 8.91 19.13
CA ASP A 32 -11.84 8.47 18.25
C ASP A 32 -11.56 8.94 16.81
N LYS A 33 -10.43 8.51 16.26
CA LYS A 33 -9.89 8.91 14.98
C LYS A 33 -10.72 8.25 13.90
N ASP A 34 -11.34 9.08 13.06
CA ASP A 34 -11.99 8.60 11.86
C ASP A 34 -10.92 8.03 10.91
N LEU A 35 -11.13 6.80 10.44
CA LEU A 35 -10.20 6.09 9.57
C LEU A 35 -10.52 6.28 8.08
N SER A 36 -11.32 7.30 7.72
CA SER A 36 -11.84 7.51 6.36
C SER A 36 -10.79 8.09 5.40
N GLU A 37 -9.73 8.71 5.93
CA GLU A 37 -8.74 9.47 5.15
C GLU A 37 -7.31 8.88 5.21
N VAL A 38 -7.12 7.70 5.80
CA VAL A 38 -5.78 7.20 6.20
C VAL A 38 -4.86 6.77 5.05
N MET A 39 -5.28 6.93 3.79
CA MET A 39 -4.54 6.52 2.60
C MET A 39 -4.46 7.61 1.51
N GLN A 40 -4.80 8.87 1.82
CA GLN A 40 -4.79 9.97 0.84
C GLN A 40 -3.38 10.33 0.33
N GLY A 41 -2.34 10.24 1.17
CA GLY A 41 -0.96 10.55 0.76
C GLY A 41 -0.45 9.67 -0.38
N PHE A 42 -0.98 8.45 -0.49
CA PHE A 42 -0.73 7.57 -1.63
C PHE A 42 -1.29 8.14 -2.94
N GLN A 43 -2.55 8.58 -2.91
CA GLN A 43 -3.25 9.15 -4.06
C GLN A 43 -2.52 10.41 -4.56
N GLU A 44 -2.08 11.27 -3.65
CA GLU A 44 -1.31 12.47 -3.98
C GLU A 44 -0.01 12.13 -4.71
N LYS A 45 0.75 11.14 -4.22
CA LYS A 45 2.02 10.74 -4.85
C LYS A 45 1.84 10.15 -6.24
N ILE A 46 0.78 9.38 -6.49
CA ILE A 46 0.48 8.89 -7.85
C ILE A 46 0.08 10.05 -8.77
N ASN A 47 -0.73 10.99 -8.28
CA ASN A 47 -1.12 12.18 -9.05
C ASN A 47 0.10 13.00 -9.49
N ASN A 48 1.11 13.10 -8.63
CA ASN A 48 2.35 13.87 -8.85
C ASN A 48 3.33 13.22 -9.84
N ILE A 49 3.08 11.99 -10.31
CA ILE A 49 3.89 11.41 -11.39
C ILE A 49 3.60 12.18 -12.69
N GLU A 50 4.59 12.88 -13.23
CA GLU A 50 4.45 13.63 -14.48
C GLU A 50 5.25 12.98 -15.61
N ILE A 51 4.68 13.01 -16.82
CA ILE A 51 5.40 12.59 -18.03
C ILE A 51 6.19 13.80 -18.55
N PRO A 52 7.52 13.71 -18.75
CA PRO A 52 8.30 14.81 -19.27
C PRO A 52 7.74 15.35 -20.60
N ASN A 53 7.73 16.68 -20.75
CA ASN A 53 7.14 17.33 -21.93
C ASN A 53 7.74 16.87 -23.26
N GLY A 54 9.05 16.56 -23.31
CA GLY A 54 9.69 16.04 -24.51
C GLY A 54 9.23 14.64 -24.90
N LEU A 55 8.76 13.84 -23.92
CA LEU A 55 8.16 12.53 -24.14
C LEU A 55 6.67 12.67 -24.52
N ALA A 56 5.91 13.43 -23.72
CA ALA A 56 4.46 13.60 -23.91
C ALA A 56 4.09 14.28 -25.24
N ASN A 57 4.91 15.23 -25.70
CA ASN A 57 4.66 16.01 -26.92
C ASN A 57 5.59 15.63 -28.08
N SER A 58 6.25 14.47 -28.00
CA SER A 58 7.15 14.02 -29.07
C SER A 58 6.39 13.77 -30.37
N SER A 59 7.05 14.01 -31.50
CA SER A 59 6.54 13.56 -32.81
C SER A 59 6.99 12.14 -33.17
N ASP A 60 7.90 11.55 -32.39
CA ASP A 60 8.34 10.17 -32.56
C ASP A 60 7.26 9.18 -32.08
N THR A 61 6.99 8.14 -32.87
CA THR A 61 5.93 7.17 -32.56
C THR A 61 6.26 6.31 -31.34
N ASN A 62 7.53 5.96 -31.10
CA ASN A 62 7.95 5.14 -29.96
C ASN A 62 7.93 5.94 -28.65
N ALA A 63 8.25 7.23 -28.71
CA ALA A 63 8.05 8.16 -27.62
C ALA A 63 6.56 8.23 -27.21
N GLN A 64 5.65 8.35 -28.19
CA GLN A 64 4.21 8.38 -27.94
C GLN A 64 3.66 7.05 -27.41
N THR A 65 4.14 5.92 -27.91
CA THR A 65 3.84 4.59 -27.36
C THR A 65 4.28 4.48 -25.90
N THR A 66 5.50 4.92 -25.59
CA THR A 66 6.02 4.95 -24.21
C THR A 66 5.15 5.82 -23.30
N ALA A 67 4.81 7.04 -23.73
CA ALA A 67 3.92 7.93 -22.98
C ALA A 67 2.54 7.31 -22.73
N THR A 68 2.00 6.58 -23.71
CA THR A 68 0.72 5.88 -23.60
C THR A 68 0.78 4.80 -22.52
N TYR A 69 1.83 3.97 -22.51
CA TYR A 69 1.98 2.95 -21.48
C TYR A 69 2.18 3.53 -20.08
N ILE A 70 2.96 4.61 -19.94
CA ILE A 70 3.12 5.30 -18.65
C ILE A 70 1.76 5.80 -18.15
N ASN A 71 0.97 6.43 -19.03
CA ASN A 71 -0.38 6.89 -18.69
C ASN A 71 -1.31 5.74 -18.31
N LEU A 72 -1.24 4.60 -19.00
CA LEU A 72 -2.03 3.41 -18.66
C LEU A 72 -1.72 2.95 -17.23
N VAL A 73 -0.45 2.76 -16.92
CA VAL A 73 0.02 2.30 -15.61
C VAL A 73 -0.36 3.32 -14.52
N LYS A 74 -0.12 4.62 -14.75
CA LYS A 74 -0.55 5.69 -13.84
C LYS A 74 -2.06 5.68 -13.61
N ASN A 75 -2.86 5.56 -14.67
CA ASN A 75 -4.32 5.56 -14.57
C ASN A 75 -4.84 4.38 -13.76
N TYR A 76 -4.24 3.19 -13.89
CA TYR A 76 -4.57 2.10 -12.98
C TYR A 76 -4.32 2.51 -11.53
N GLY A 77 -3.13 3.02 -11.21
CA GLY A 77 -2.81 3.51 -9.86
C GLY A 77 -3.85 4.51 -9.32
N LEU A 78 -4.34 5.42 -10.16
CA LEU A 78 -5.39 6.38 -9.81
C LEU A 78 -6.75 5.71 -9.55
N VAL A 79 -7.18 4.79 -10.43
CA VAL A 79 -8.42 4.03 -10.22
C VAL A 79 -8.37 3.28 -8.89
N PHE A 80 -7.23 2.69 -8.55
CA PHE A 80 -7.08 1.98 -7.29
C PHE A 80 -7.13 2.90 -6.08
N SER A 81 -6.48 4.07 -6.17
CA SER A 81 -6.54 5.06 -5.11
C SER A 81 -7.96 5.55 -4.82
N ALA A 82 -8.86 5.50 -5.81
CA ALA A 82 -10.26 5.87 -5.62
C ALA A 82 -11.01 4.92 -4.66
N PHE A 83 -10.57 3.67 -4.53
CA PHE A 83 -11.09 2.75 -3.51
C PHE A 83 -10.60 3.08 -2.09
N PHE A 84 -9.89 4.18 -1.87
CA PHE A 84 -9.66 4.66 -0.50
C PHE A 84 -10.67 5.70 -0.08
N ASN A 85 -11.49 6.20 -1.02
CA ASN A 85 -12.49 7.21 -0.74
C ASN A 85 -13.79 6.56 -0.28
N VAL A 86 -14.18 6.87 0.95
CA VAL A 86 -15.49 6.49 1.50
C VAL A 86 -16.55 7.48 1.00
N PRO A 87 -17.66 7.02 0.40
CA PRO A 87 -18.70 7.93 -0.08
C PRO A 87 -19.45 8.58 1.09
N THR A 88 -20.01 9.77 0.87
CA THR A 88 -20.61 10.61 1.92
C THR A 88 -21.89 10.03 2.52
N ASP A 89 -22.54 9.09 1.84
CA ASP A 89 -23.73 8.37 2.28
C ASP A 89 -23.41 7.05 3.01
N ALA A 90 -22.13 6.72 3.19
CA ALA A 90 -21.72 5.53 3.92
C ALA A 90 -22.09 5.64 5.41
N THR A 91 -22.58 4.53 5.97
CA THR A 91 -22.78 4.38 7.40
C THR A 91 -21.51 3.81 8.04
N ALA A 92 -20.98 4.47 9.05
CA ALA A 92 -19.78 4.02 9.75
C ALA A 92 -20.10 3.24 11.04
N GLN A 93 -19.44 2.12 11.23
CA GLN A 93 -19.46 1.32 12.45
C GLN A 93 -18.03 1.13 12.97
N LYS A 94 -17.76 1.63 14.18
CA LYS A 94 -16.46 1.52 14.85
C LYS A 94 -16.41 0.24 15.72
N SER A 95 -15.25 -0.39 15.78
CA SER A 95 -14.97 -1.52 16.65
C SER A 95 -13.55 -1.42 17.21
N ASN A 96 -13.44 -1.49 18.54
CA ASN A 96 -12.16 -1.57 19.23
C ASN A 96 -11.96 -3.03 19.68
N GLN A 97 -10.99 -3.72 19.07
CA GLN A 97 -10.61 -5.05 19.54
C GLN A 97 -9.40 -4.95 20.48
N ILE A 98 -9.64 -5.25 21.76
CA ILE A 98 -8.57 -5.48 22.73
C ILE A 98 -8.14 -6.94 22.60
N SER A 99 -7.10 -7.22 21.81
CA SER A 99 -6.54 -8.57 21.76
C SER A 99 -5.59 -8.79 22.94
N LYS A 100 -5.68 -9.95 23.62
CA LYS A 100 -4.85 -10.29 24.80
C LYS A 100 -3.33 -10.43 24.53
N LYS A 101 -2.87 -10.22 23.28
CA LYS A 101 -1.46 -10.40 22.87
C LYS A 101 -0.94 -9.38 21.86
N SER A 102 -1.73 -8.41 21.43
CA SER A 102 -1.30 -7.42 20.45
C SER A 102 -1.92 -6.07 20.81
N THR A 103 -1.10 -5.03 20.66
CA THR A 103 -1.45 -3.60 20.71
C THR A 103 -2.86 -3.35 20.21
N THR A 104 -3.62 -2.53 20.92
CA THR A 104 -5.00 -2.20 20.56
C THR A 104 -5.12 -1.84 19.09
N SER A 105 -6.01 -2.52 18.37
CA SER A 105 -6.29 -2.22 16.96
C SER A 105 -7.64 -1.53 16.86
N ASN A 106 -7.66 -0.33 16.29
CA ASN A 106 -8.88 0.38 15.95
C ASN A 106 -9.35 -0.12 14.59
N SER A 107 -10.63 -0.43 14.46
CA SER A 107 -11.21 -0.76 13.17
C SER A 107 -12.51 0.00 12.94
N GLN A 108 -12.71 0.41 11.70
CA GLN A 108 -13.92 1.09 11.27
C GLN A 108 -14.39 0.44 9.98
N THR A 109 -15.67 0.08 9.94
CA THR A 109 -16.33 -0.45 8.74
C THR A 109 -17.30 0.59 8.22
N TYR A 110 -17.19 0.90 6.94
CA TYR A 110 -18.07 1.80 6.21
C TYR A 110 -18.94 0.95 5.29
N THR A 111 -20.25 1.14 5.38
CA THR A 111 -21.22 0.37 4.61
C THR A 111 -22.07 1.31 3.76
N TRP A 112 -22.15 1.05 2.46
CA TRP A 112 -23.05 1.74 1.53
C TRP A 112 -23.65 0.76 0.54
N SER A 113 -24.60 1.23 -0.27
CA SER A 113 -25.25 0.42 -1.29
C SER A 113 -25.38 1.19 -2.60
N ASP A 114 -25.20 0.51 -3.72
CA ASP A 114 -25.49 1.04 -5.06
C ASP A 114 -26.93 0.71 -5.52
N GLY A 115 -27.77 0.21 -4.62
CA GLY A 115 -29.14 -0.24 -4.87
C GLY A 115 -29.27 -1.70 -5.30
N GLN A 116 -28.18 -2.36 -5.71
CA GLN A 116 -28.15 -3.78 -6.08
C GLN A 116 -27.25 -4.62 -5.17
N SER A 117 -26.19 -4.00 -4.68
CA SER A 117 -25.18 -4.60 -3.83
C SER A 117 -24.98 -3.76 -2.57
N THR A 118 -24.57 -4.41 -1.49
CA THR A 118 -24.05 -3.77 -0.29
C THR A 118 -22.54 -3.91 -0.30
N ILE A 119 -21.85 -2.79 -0.14
CA ILE A 119 -20.39 -2.72 -0.05
C ILE A 119 -20.03 -2.49 1.41
N ASN A 120 -19.12 -3.30 1.94
CA ASN A 120 -18.48 -3.05 3.23
C ASN A 120 -16.99 -2.82 3.00
N TYR A 121 -16.52 -1.66 3.45
CA TYR A 121 -15.11 -1.29 3.48
C TYR A 121 -14.64 -1.24 4.92
N THR A 122 -13.76 -2.15 5.30
CA THR A 122 -13.19 -2.20 6.65
C THR A 122 -11.76 -1.71 6.62
N VAL A 123 -11.45 -0.72 7.45
CA VAL A 123 -10.09 -0.25 7.72
C VAL A 123 -9.71 -0.68 9.13
N THR A 124 -8.48 -1.16 9.30
CA THR A 124 -7.90 -1.51 10.60
C THR A 124 -6.55 -0.83 10.75
N GLU A 125 -6.39 -0.09 11.85
CA GLU A 125 -5.14 0.52 12.23
C GLU A 125 -4.30 -0.46 13.05
N LEU A 126 -3.05 -0.67 12.60
CA LEU A 126 -2.01 -1.39 13.32
C LEU A 126 -0.87 -0.42 13.69
N VAL A 127 0.16 -0.93 14.36
CA VAL A 127 1.29 -0.12 14.84
C VAL A 127 2.02 0.58 13.69
N ASP A 128 2.32 -0.16 12.62
CA ASP A 128 3.17 0.27 11.51
C ASP A 128 2.40 0.55 10.21
N ARG A 129 1.12 0.15 10.14
CA ARG A 129 0.33 0.16 8.90
C ARG A 129 -1.16 0.34 9.14
N TYR A 130 -1.86 0.70 8.08
CA TYR A 130 -3.30 0.49 7.94
C TYR A 130 -3.52 -0.71 7.03
N THR A 131 -4.44 -1.60 7.39
CA THR A 131 -4.93 -2.66 6.51
C THR A 131 -6.37 -2.36 6.12
N PHE A 132 -6.77 -2.74 4.92
CA PHE A 132 -8.13 -2.54 4.46
C PHE A 132 -8.68 -3.77 3.73
N SER A 133 -10.00 -3.90 3.70
CA SER A 133 -10.69 -4.93 2.93
C SER A 133 -12.03 -4.42 2.41
N TYR A 134 -12.36 -4.83 1.19
CA TYR A 134 -13.65 -4.64 0.55
C TYR A 134 -14.38 -5.97 0.41
N THR A 135 -15.59 -6.03 0.92
CA THR A 135 -16.53 -7.11 0.64
C THR A 135 -17.77 -6.57 -0.05
N ILE A 136 -18.30 -7.37 -0.97
CA ILE A 136 -19.54 -7.08 -1.67
C ILE A 136 -20.54 -8.19 -1.33
N GLU A 137 -21.77 -7.79 -1.05
CA GLU A 137 -22.93 -8.67 -0.93
C GLU A 137 -23.94 -8.28 -2.00
N SER A 138 -24.26 -9.22 -2.90
CA SER A 138 -25.19 -9.06 -4.01
C SER A 138 -25.95 -10.37 -4.23
N PRO A 139 -27.05 -10.39 -5.01
CA PRO A 139 -27.78 -11.62 -5.31
C PRO A 139 -26.93 -12.73 -5.97
N SER A 140 -25.90 -12.35 -6.75
CA SER A 140 -25.05 -13.27 -7.51
C SER A 140 -23.71 -13.57 -6.84
N TYR A 141 -23.27 -12.76 -5.88
CA TYR A 141 -21.96 -12.88 -5.26
C TYR A 141 -21.96 -12.29 -3.86
N SER A 142 -21.41 -13.03 -2.90
CA SER A 142 -21.08 -12.53 -1.56
C SER A 142 -19.66 -12.94 -1.24
N GLY A 143 -18.77 -11.97 -1.03
CA GLY A 143 -17.37 -12.26 -0.75
C GLY A 143 -16.46 -11.04 -0.77
N LYS A 144 -15.20 -11.28 -0.41
CA LYS A 144 -14.13 -10.29 -0.48
C LYS A 144 -13.72 -10.08 -1.93
N VAL A 145 -13.66 -8.83 -2.37
CA VAL A 145 -13.23 -8.45 -3.73
C VAL A 145 -11.88 -7.76 -3.73
N MET A 146 -11.48 -7.21 -2.58
CA MET A 146 -10.21 -6.52 -2.45
C MET A 146 -9.69 -6.56 -1.01
N ASP A 147 -8.38 -6.56 -0.84
CA ASP A 147 -7.72 -6.17 0.40
C ASP A 147 -6.36 -5.56 0.14
N GLY A 148 -5.73 -5.08 1.21
CA GLY A 148 -4.38 -4.58 1.13
C GLY A 148 -3.94 -3.89 2.41
N PHE A 149 -2.82 -3.17 2.29
CA PHE A 149 -2.30 -2.34 3.36
C PHE A 149 -1.52 -1.14 2.81
N SER A 150 -1.34 -0.13 3.66
CA SER A 150 -0.35 0.92 3.48
C SER A 150 0.43 1.11 4.76
N LEU A 151 1.75 1.26 4.66
CA LEU A 151 2.58 1.67 5.79
C LEU A 151 2.21 3.11 6.21
N LYS A 152 2.31 3.39 7.51
CA LYS A 152 2.03 4.72 8.07
C LYS A 152 3.05 5.78 7.66
N ASP A 153 4.25 5.36 7.27
CA ASP A 153 5.28 6.24 6.68
C ASP A 153 5.07 6.47 5.18
N GLU A 154 4.03 5.87 4.60
CA GLU A 154 3.65 5.99 3.20
C GLU A 154 4.75 5.59 2.21
N SER A 155 5.67 4.73 2.63
CA SER A 155 6.76 4.23 1.78
C SER A 155 6.35 3.03 0.92
N LEU A 156 5.27 2.34 1.30
CA LEU A 156 4.76 1.14 0.64
C LEU A 156 3.24 1.03 0.82
N ALA A 157 2.55 0.71 -0.26
CA ALA A 157 1.20 0.17 -0.22
C ALA A 157 1.11 -1.03 -1.16
N GLU A 158 0.27 -2.00 -0.79
CA GLU A 158 0.00 -3.20 -1.57
C GLU A 158 -1.49 -3.49 -1.52
N LEU A 159 -2.04 -3.92 -2.65
CA LEU A 159 -3.45 -4.20 -2.84
C LEU A 159 -3.60 -5.47 -3.68
N ASN A 160 -4.53 -6.32 -3.28
CA ASN A 160 -4.93 -7.50 -4.02
C ASN A 160 -6.39 -7.38 -4.41
N MET A 161 -6.69 -7.63 -5.68
CA MET A 161 -8.04 -7.87 -6.17
C MET A 161 -8.31 -9.36 -6.27
N TYR A 162 -9.56 -9.72 -6.00
CA TYR A 162 -10.01 -11.10 -6.04
C TYR A 162 -11.11 -11.30 -7.06
N ASP A 163 -11.06 -12.44 -7.75
CA ASP A 163 -12.17 -13.02 -8.51
C ASP A 163 -12.54 -14.39 -7.92
N MET A 164 -13.43 -15.14 -8.60
CA MET A 164 -13.85 -16.46 -8.13
C MET A 164 -12.71 -17.51 -8.09
N GLY A 165 -11.61 -17.28 -8.82
CA GLY A 165 -10.44 -18.14 -8.89
C GLY A 165 -9.32 -17.80 -7.90
N GLY A 166 -9.41 -16.66 -7.20
CA GLY A 166 -8.41 -16.21 -6.24
C GLY A 166 -7.94 -14.78 -6.52
N THR A 167 -6.68 -14.49 -6.22
CA THR A 167 -6.10 -13.18 -6.57
C THR A 167 -6.04 -13.04 -8.08
N SER A 168 -6.68 -12.02 -8.64
CA SER A 168 -6.68 -11.72 -10.08
C SER A 168 -5.62 -10.69 -10.45
N LEU A 169 -5.38 -9.73 -9.56
CA LEU A 169 -4.41 -8.65 -9.73
C LEU A 169 -3.80 -8.27 -8.38
N THR A 170 -2.50 -8.08 -8.36
CA THR A 170 -1.77 -7.44 -7.26
C THR A 170 -1.22 -6.11 -7.77
N MET A 171 -1.47 -5.05 -7.03
CA MET A 171 -0.83 -3.76 -7.21
C MET A 171 0.07 -3.48 -6.02
N LYS A 172 1.32 -3.16 -6.28
CA LYS A 172 2.26 -2.70 -5.29
C LYS A 172 2.81 -1.36 -5.69
N TRP A 173 2.92 -0.46 -4.74
CA TRP A 173 3.55 0.83 -4.96
C TRP A 173 4.51 1.15 -3.83
N THR A 174 5.64 1.74 -4.19
CA THR A 174 6.67 2.14 -3.24
C THR A 174 7.14 3.54 -3.54
N TYR A 175 7.45 4.29 -2.50
CA TYR A 175 8.12 5.58 -2.61
C TYR A 175 9.32 5.63 -1.68
N ILE A 176 10.50 5.53 -2.25
CA ILE A 176 11.76 5.42 -1.52
C ILE A 176 12.74 6.41 -2.12
N ASN A 177 13.28 7.31 -1.29
CA ASN A 177 14.31 8.27 -1.69
C ASN A 177 13.95 9.09 -2.95
N GLY A 178 12.68 9.51 -3.08
CA GLY A 178 12.22 10.29 -4.23
C GLY A 178 11.96 9.47 -5.50
N THR A 179 12.02 8.15 -5.43
CA THR A 179 11.66 7.24 -6.53
C THR A 179 10.31 6.61 -6.25
N ALA A 180 9.35 6.83 -7.13
CA ALA A 180 8.06 6.15 -7.14
C ALA A 180 8.15 4.90 -8.01
N THR A 181 7.70 3.76 -7.50
CA THR A 181 7.52 2.53 -8.28
C THR A 181 6.08 2.10 -8.20
N LEU A 182 5.46 1.79 -9.34
CA LEU A 182 4.17 1.15 -9.45
C LEU A 182 4.34 -0.19 -10.18
N ASP A 183 4.00 -1.27 -9.50
CA ASP A 183 4.12 -2.64 -9.97
C ASP A 183 2.72 -3.28 -10.00
N LEU A 184 2.23 -3.57 -11.20
CA LEU A 184 0.95 -4.25 -11.41
C LEU A 184 1.23 -5.64 -11.94
N LYS A 185 0.68 -6.66 -11.28
CA LYS A 185 0.87 -8.06 -11.67
C LYS A 185 -0.45 -8.79 -11.68
N ASP A 186 -0.77 -9.44 -12.80
CA ASP A 186 -1.93 -10.32 -12.89
C ASP A 186 -1.59 -11.76 -12.45
N SER A 187 -2.63 -12.60 -12.37
CA SER A 187 -2.48 -14.02 -12.01
C SER A 187 -1.93 -14.90 -13.13
N ASN A 188 -1.88 -14.41 -14.37
CA ASN A 188 -1.42 -15.15 -15.55
C ASN A 188 0.09 -14.96 -15.82
N GLY A 189 0.73 -13.99 -15.16
CA GLY A 189 2.15 -13.70 -15.31
C GLY A 189 2.44 -12.43 -16.12
N SER A 190 1.42 -11.64 -16.46
CA SER A 190 1.60 -10.30 -16.98
C SER A 190 1.98 -9.35 -15.85
N GLN A 191 2.94 -8.46 -16.09
CA GLN A 191 3.39 -7.48 -15.11
C GLN A 191 3.82 -6.18 -15.77
N TYR A 192 3.41 -5.05 -15.19
CA TYR A 192 3.81 -3.70 -15.60
C TYR A 192 4.55 -3.04 -14.44
N ILE A 193 5.81 -2.68 -14.65
CA ILE A 193 6.65 -2.03 -13.64
C ILE A 193 7.02 -0.64 -14.13
N LEU A 194 6.44 0.40 -13.53
CA LEU A 194 6.77 1.79 -13.77
C LEU A 194 7.63 2.32 -12.63
N ILE A 195 8.82 2.83 -12.94
CA ILE A 195 9.73 3.47 -11.99
C ILE A 195 9.95 4.91 -12.46
N VAL A 196 9.67 5.87 -11.58
CA VAL A 196 9.80 7.31 -11.86
C VAL A 196 10.63 7.96 -10.75
N ASN A 197 11.73 8.60 -11.14
CA ASN A 197 12.60 9.36 -10.25
C ASN A 197 12.02 10.75 -9.99
N SER A 198 12.59 11.48 -9.03
CA SER A 198 12.14 12.82 -8.65
C SER A 198 12.26 13.89 -9.75
N ASP A 199 13.09 13.65 -10.77
CA ASP A 199 13.24 14.51 -11.94
C ASP A 199 12.34 14.07 -13.12
N ASN A 200 11.39 13.18 -12.86
CA ASN A 200 10.50 12.55 -13.85
C ASN A 200 11.20 11.71 -14.93
N SER A 201 12.51 11.43 -14.80
CA SER A 201 13.15 10.34 -15.56
C SER A 201 12.64 8.98 -15.06
N GLY A 202 12.76 7.93 -15.88
CA GLY A 202 12.22 6.66 -15.46
C GLY A 202 12.44 5.49 -16.38
N ILE A 203 11.85 4.38 -15.96
CA ILE A 203 11.85 3.09 -16.62
C ILE A 203 10.43 2.54 -16.59
N LEU A 204 10.03 1.93 -17.70
CA LEU A 204 8.84 1.09 -17.76
C LEU A 204 9.27 -0.30 -18.27
N GLU A 205 8.87 -1.34 -17.57
CA GLU A 205 9.03 -2.73 -18.00
C GLU A 205 7.65 -3.37 -18.16
N ILE A 206 7.43 -4.02 -19.31
CA ILE A 206 6.25 -4.83 -19.59
C ILE A 206 6.71 -6.28 -19.72
N ILE A 207 6.12 -7.13 -18.90
CA ILE A 207 6.40 -8.55 -18.82
C ILE A 207 5.10 -9.26 -19.17
N GLU A 208 5.15 -10.21 -20.10
CA GLU A 208 4.02 -11.04 -20.51
C GLU A 208 4.44 -12.50 -20.40
N ASP A 209 3.56 -13.36 -19.86
CA ASP A 209 3.87 -14.76 -19.57
C ASP A 209 5.21 -14.96 -18.81
N ASN A 210 5.53 -14.06 -17.87
CA ASN A 210 6.79 -14.02 -17.11
C ASN A 210 8.05 -13.73 -17.95
N THR A 211 7.91 -13.19 -19.16
CA THR A 211 9.01 -12.79 -20.04
C THR A 211 8.98 -11.29 -20.28
N LEU A 212 10.11 -10.59 -20.11
CA LEU A 212 10.23 -9.17 -20.44
C LEU A 212 10.04 -8.98 -21.96
N THR A 213 8.96 -8.30 -22.37
CA THR A 213 8.64 -8.06 -23.78
C THR A 213 9.01 -6.64 -24.21
N VAL A 214 8.81 -5.66 -23.33
CA VAL A 214 9.13 -4.25 -23.62
C VAL A 214 9.87 -3.61 -22.45
N LYS A 215 10.90 -2.83 -22.78
CA LYS A 215 11.55 -1.92 -21.82
C LYS A 215 11.67 -0.53 -22.41
N CYS A 216 11.07 0.44 -21.75
CA CYS A 216 11.26 1.85 -22.06
C CYS A 216 12.13 2.52 -21.00
N THR A 217 13.02 3.41 -21.41
CA THR A 217 13.79 4.27 -20.49
C THR A 217 13.77 5.69 -21.01
N TRP A 218 13.69 6.68 -20.12
CA TRP A 218 13.73 8.09 -20.51
C TRP A 218 14.41 8.95 -19.46
N ASN A 219 14.94 10.09 -19.88
CA ASN A 219 15.53 11.10 -18.99
C ASN A 219 14.53 12.22 -18.65
N ALA A 220 14.94 13.15 -17.78
CA ALA A 220 14.11 14.28 -17.35
C ALA A 220 13.67 15.23 -18.49
N SER A 221 14.40 15.25 -19.60
CA SER A 221 14.02 16.03 -20.81
C SER A 221 13.02 15.29 -21.70
N GLY A 222 12.80 14.00 -21.44
CA GLY A 222 11.90 13.14 -22.22
C GLY A 222 12.55 12.39 -23.37
N ASN A 223 13.88 12.47 -23.56
CA ASN A 223 14.59 11.65 -24.54
C ASN A 223 14.78 10.24 -23.98
N GLY A 224 14.79 9.22 -24.83
CA GLY A 224 14.72 7.85 -24.33
C GLY A 224 14.94 6.76 -25.35
N THR A 225 14.67 5.53 -24.90
CA THR A 225 14.73 4.32 -25.72
C THR A 225 13.57 3.40 -25.42
N LEU A 226 13.15 2.64 -26.44
CA LEU A 226 12.21 1.54 -26.33
C LEU A 226 12.89 0.31 -26.94
N ILE A 227 13.02 -0.74 -26.14
CA ILE A 227 13.54 -2.04 -26.56
C ILE A 227 12.35 -3.00 -26.63
N ASN A 228 12.12 -3.57 -27.81
CA ASN A 228 11.19 -4.68 -27.99
C ASN A 228 12.00 -5.98 -27.99
N TYR A 229 11.83 -6.79 -26.94
CA TYR A 229 12.54 -8.06 -26.78
C TYR A 229 11.97 -9.20 -27.62
N GLU A 230 10.74 -9.07 -28.13
CA GLU A 230 10.14 -10.04 -29.05
C GLU A 230 10.75 -9.93 -30.44
N THR A 231 10.96 -8.70 -30.93
CA THR A 231 11.57 -8.43 -32.24
C THR A 231 13.09 -8.24 -32.19
N GLY A 232 13.64 -7.93 -31.02
CA GLY A 232 15.04 -7.58 -30.82
C GLY A 232 15.40 -6.16 -31.26
N GLU A 233 14.40 -5.32 -31.54
CA GLU A 233 14.60 -3.95 -32.01
C GLU A 233 14.82 -2.96 -30.85
N THR A 234 15.60 -1.92 -31.11
CA THR A 234 15.81 -0.80 -30.19
C THR A 234 15.57 0.51 -30.94
N PHE A 235 14.69 1.33 -30.40
CA PHE A 235 14.34 2.65 -30.92
C PHE A 235 14.80 3.72 -29.94
N SER A 236 15.23 4.87 -30.46
CA SER A 236 15.63 6.03 -29.66
C SER A 236 14.92 7.28 -30.17
N TRP A 237 14.65 8.22 -29.27
CA TRP A 237 14.09 9.54 -29.59
C TRP A 237 14.75 10.63 -28.74
#